data_AF-A0A7H2Q3S7-F1
#
_entry.id   AF-A0A7H2Q3S7-F1
#
_cell.length_a   1.000
_cell.length_b   1.000
_cell.length_c   1.000
_cell.angle_alpha   90.00
_cell.angle_beta   90.00
_cell.angle_gamma   90.00
#
_symmetry.space_group_name_H-M   'P 1'
#
loop_
_entity.id
_entity.type
_entity.pdbx_description
1 polymer ?
#
loop_
_entity_poly.entity_id
_entity_poly.type
_entity_poly.pdbx_seq_one_letter_code
_entity_poly.pdbx_strand_id
1 'polypeptide(L)'
;MRGLIDNEAGSMVANHNISLSAQGLNNRQGQIGSIQGGLSVDAGNQAVDNQSGLLQSKADLTVKALSLDSTAGQITSRGED
;
A
#
# COMPACT_ATOMS: atom_id res chain seq x y z
N MET A 1 -16.45 10.38 -7.68
CA MET A 1 -15.09 10.93 -7.49
C MET A 1 -14.30 9.89 -6.69
N ARG A 2 -13.10 9.49 -7.14
CA ARG A 2 -12.22 8.65 -6.29
C ARG A 2 -11.44 9.61 -5.38
N GLY A 3 -11.44 9.35 -4.08
CA GLY A 3 -10.78 10.18 -3.07
C GLY A 3 -9.44 9.61 -2.64
N LEU A 4 -8.80 10.29 -1.69
CA LEU A 4 -7.66 9.81 -0.93
C LEU A 4 -8.11 8.63 -0.05
N ILE A 5 -7.33 7.54 -0.04
CA ILE A 5 -7.45 6.54 1.03
C ILE A 5 -6.55 7.00 2.18
N ASP A 6 -7.12 7.11 3.38
CA ASP A 6 -6.39 7.45 4.59
C ASP A 6 -6.32 6.25 5.53
N ASN A 7 -5.11 5.74 5.74
CA ASN A 7 -4.75 4.68 6.66
C ASN A 7 -3.63 5.15 7.60
N GLU A 8 -3.58 6.45 7.92
CA GLU A 8 -2.61 6.97 8.89
C GLU A 8 -2.78 6.29 10.26
N ALA A 9 -1.69 5.72 10.78
CA ALA A 9 -1.67 4.91 12.01
C ALA A 9 -2.71 3.76 12.06
N GLY A 10 -3.33 3.43 10.93
CA GLY A 10 -4.34 2.39 10.79
C GLY A 10 -3.74 1.04 10.39
N SER A 11 -4.60 0.01 10.33
CA SER A 11 -4.22 -1.32 9.86
C SER A 11 -5.28 -1.88 8.90
N MET A 12 -4.86 -2.19 7.69
CA MET A 12 -5.65 -2.87 6.66
C MET A 12 -4.96 -4.18 6.30
N VAL A 13 -5.43 -5.28 6.88
CA VAL A 13 -4.87 -6.61 6.64
C VAL A 13 -5.93 -7.53 6.08
N ALA A 14 -5.58 -8.26 5.01
CA ALA A 14 -6.46 -9.25 4.40
C ALA A 14 -5.76 -10.60 4.27
N ASN A 15 -6.53 -11.68 4.37
CA ASN A 15 -6.01 -13.03 4.14
C ASN A 15 -5.54 -13.21 2.68
N HIS A 16 -6.29 -12.66 1.73
CA HIS A 16 -6.02 -12.80 0.30
C HIS A 16 -5.59 -11.46 -0.31
N ASN A 17 -5.86 -11.26 -1.60
CA ASN A 17 -5.44 -10.08 -2.33
C ASN A 17 -6.06 -8.80 -1.78
N ILE A 18 -5.26 -7.73 -1.71
CA ILE A 18 -5.73 -6.37 -1.50
C ILE A 18 -5.60 -5.61 -2.82
N SER A 19 -6.69 -4.96 -3.26
CA SER A 19 -6.68 -4.05 -4.41
C SER A 19 -7.26 -2.70 -4.00
N LEU A 20 -6.42 -1.66 -4.02
CA LEU A 20 -6.77 -0.29 -3.68
C LEU A 20 -6.77 0.56 -4.95
N SER A 21 -7.86 1.29 -5.18
CA SER A 21 -7.96 2.24 -6.28
C SER A 21 -8.47 3.58 -5.76
N ALA A 22 -7.62 4.59 -5.84
CA ALA A 22 -7.82 5.89 -5.20
C ALA A 22 -7.19 7.02 -6.03
N GLN A 23 -7.41 8.27 -5.62
CA GLN A 23 -6.59 9.41 -6.04
C GLN A 23 -5.69 9.75 -4.85
N GLY A 24 -4.64 8.95 -4.66
CA GLY A 24 -3.70 9.07 -3.55
C GLY A 24 -3.93 8.05 -2.43
N LEU A 25 -2.86 7.81 -1.66
CA LEU A 25 -2.86 6.94 -0.48
C LEU A 25 -2.01 7.58 0.62
N ASN A 26 -2.59 7.84 1.80
CA ASN A 26 -1.86 8.13 3.03
C ASN A 26 -1.78 6.85 3.87
N ASN A 27 -0.58 6.30 4.00
CA ASN A 27 -0.26 5.16 4.87
C ASN A 27 0.83 5.55 5.87
N ARG A 28 0.96 6.83 6.25
CA ARG A 28 1.95 7.28 7.23
C ARG A 28 1.72 6.57 8.57
N GLN A 29 2.75 5.90 9.09
CA GLN A 29 2.66 5.13 10.35
C GLN A 29 1.62 3.99 10.32
N GLY A 30 0.99 3.73 9.16
CA GLY A 30 -0.03 2.71 8.97
C GLY A 30 0.52 1.41 8.43
N GLN A 31 -0.33 0.39 8.39
CA GLN A 31 -0.01 -0.91 7.83
C GLN A 31 -1.05 -1.35 6.81
N ILE A 32 -0.61 -1.77 5.63
CA ILE A 32 -1.42 -2.45 4.61
C ILE A 32 -0.72 -3.75 4.25
N GLY A 33 -1.42 -4.88 4.39
CA GLY A 33 -0.78 -6.19 4.26
C GLY A 33 -1.68 -7.32 3.78
N SER A 34 -1.24 -8.09 2.79
CA SER A 34 -1.84 -9.39 2.45
C SER A 34 -1.05 -10.55 3.06
N ILE A 35 -1.77 -11.51 3.65
CA ILE A 35 -1.17 -12.67 4.34
C ILE A 35 -0.80 -13.79 3.35
N GLN A 36 -1.65 -14.06 2.37
CA GLN A 36 -1.45 -15.12 1.37
C GLN A 36 -1.49 -14.57 -0.07
N GLY A 37 -2.09 -13.40 -0.27
CA GLY A 37 -2.29 -12.80 -1.59
C GLY A 37 -1.27 -11.73 -1.95
N GLY A 38 -1.54 -11.05 -3.07
CA GLY A 38 -0.82 -9.85 -3.51
C GLY A 38 -1.41 -8.56 -2.96
N LEU A 39 -0.67 -7.47 -3.13
CA LEU A 39 -1.11 -6.10 -2.85
C LEU A 39 -0.99 -5.28 -4.15
N SER A 40 -2.10 -4.69 -4.59
CA SER A 40 -2.11 -3.75 -5.72
C SER A 40 -2.66 -2.40 -5.28
N VAL A 41 -1.89 -1.35 -5.50
CA VAL A 41 -2.26 0.04 -5.21
C VAL A 41 -2.21 0.83 -6.51
N ASP A 42 -3.36 1.37 -6.94
CA ASP A 42 -3.46 2.39 -7.99
C ASP A 42 -3.93 3.70 -7.38
N ALA A 43 -3.00 4.62 -7.17
CA ALA A 43 -3.23 5.98 -6.67
C ALA A 43 -3.53 7.00 -7.79
N GLY A 44 -3.74 6.53 -9.03
CA GLY A 44 -4.02 7.39 -10.18
C GLY A 44 -2.86 8.35 -10.46
N ASN A 45 -3.17 9.65 -10.54
CA ASN A 45 -2.21 10.71 -10.82
C ASN A 45 -1.76 11.43 -9.54
N GLN A 46 -1.93 10.81 -8.37
CA GLN A 46 -1.53 11.37 -7.08
C GLN A 46 -0.44 10.52 -6.40
N ALA A 47 -0.02 10.98 -5.22
CA ALA A 47 1.06 10.39 -4.45
C ALA A 47 0.61 9.21 -3.57
N VAL A 48 1.54 8.30 -3.32
CA VAL A 48 1.47 7.35 -2.21
C VAL A 48 2.47 7.82 -1.14
N ASP A 49 1.96 8.12 0.05
CA ASP A 49 2.77 8.47 1.22
C ASP A 49 2.83 7.28 2.18
N ASN A 50 4.02 6.70 2.28
CA ASN A 50 4.36 5.58 3.15
C ASN A 50 5.59 5.93 4.02
N GLN A 51 5.80 7.20 4.40
CA GLN A 51 7.04 7.66 5.05
C GLN A 51 7.47 6.90 6.31
N SER A 52 6.55 6.32 7.06
CA SER A 52 6.85 5.46 8.22
C SER A 52 5.87 4.28 8.31
N GLY A 53 5.23 3.98 7.19
CA GLY A 53 4.23 2.92 7.08
C GLY A 53 4.82 1.62 6.58
N LEU A 54 3.96 0.62 6.47
CA LEU A 54 4.26 -0.69 5.89
C LEU A 54 3.25 -1.01 4.79
N LEU A 55 3.74 -1.25 3.58
CA LEU A 55 3.03 -1.95 2.51
C LEU A 55 3.68 -3.33 2.35
N GLN A 56 2.92 -4.39 2.63
CA GLN A 56 3.44 -5.75 2.52
C GLN A 56 2.52 -6.67 1.72
N SER A 57 3.12 -7.63 1.05
CA SER A 57 2.38 -8.74 0.46
C SER A 57 3.14 -10.05 0.57
N LYS A 58 2.40 -11.16 0.51
CA LYS A 58 2.97 -12.50 0.43
C LYS A 58 3.31 -12.90 -1.01
N ALA A 59 2.49 -12.47 -1.97
CA ALA A 59 2.72 -12.66 -3.39
C ALA A 59 3.22 -11.35 -4.04
N ASP A 60 2.64 -10.95 -5.17
CA ASP A 60 3.03 -9.75 -5.90
C ASP A 60 2.63 -8.46 -5.17
N LEU A 61 3.54 -7.48 -5.16
CA LEU A 61 3.27 -6.11 -4.72
C LEU A 61 3.41 -5.16 -5.92
N THR A 62 2.35 -4.41 -6.23
CA THR A 62 2.35 -3.38 -7.26
C THR A 62 1.88 -2.05 -6.70
N VAL A 63 2.62 -0.98 -6.99
CA VAL A 63 2.25 0.40 -6.66
C VAL A 63 2.35 1.26 -7.91
N LYS A 64 1.22 1.86 -8.30
CA LYS A 64 1.12 2.82 -9.38
C LYS A 64 0.69 4.16 -8.81
N ALA A 65 1.54 5.17 -8.98
CA ALA A 65 1.34 6.51 -8.46
C ALA A 65 2.14 7.51 -9.30
N LEU A 66 1.79 8.80 -9.20
CA LEU A 66 2.63 9.87 -9.77
C LEU A 66 3.95 10.00 -9.01
N SER A 67 3.90 9.79 -7.69
CA SER A 67 5.06 9.81 -6.80
C SER A 67 4.85 8.82 -5.66
N LEU A 68 5.96 8.30 -5.14
CA LEU A 68 5.98 7.37 -4.01
C LEU A 68 7.01 7.86 -3.00
N ASP A 69 6.57 8.16 -1.79
CA ASP A 69 7.45 8.44 -0.65
C ASP A 69 7.41 7.27 0.32
N SER A 70 8.57 6.65 0.58
CA SER A 70 8.73 5.59 1.57
C SER A 70 10.01 5.78 2.38
N THR A 71 10.40 7.04 2.63
CA THR A 71 11.74 7.41 3.15
C THR A 71 12.15 6.68 4.44
N ALA A 72 11.23 6.44 5.38
CA ALA A 72 11.46 5.61 6.57
C ALA A 72 10.41 4.49 6.74
N GLY A 73 9.64 4.22 5.69
CA GLY A 73 8.67 3.13 5.65
C GLY A 73 9.18 1.96 4.84
N GLN A 74 8.38 0.90 4.81
CA GLN A 74 8.74 -0.36 4.17
C GLN A 74 7.72 -0.72 3.09
N ILE A 75 8.25 -1.20 1.96
CA ILE A 75 7.48 -1.80 0.87
C ILE A 75 8.14 -3.14 0.57
N THR A 76 7.42 -4.24 0.80
CA THR A 76 8.01 -5.58 0.71
C THR A 76 7.05 -6.61 0.12
N SER A 77 7.55 -7.44 -0.78
CA SER A 77 6.91 -8.67 -1.26
C SER A 77 7.71 -9.86 -0.75
N ARG A 78 7.06 -10.78 -0.01
CA ARG A 78 7.70 -11.97 0.57
C ARG A 78 7.45 -13.23 -0.27
N GLY A 79 7.64 -13.11 -1.59
CA GLY A 79 7.45 -14.20 -2.55
C GLY A 79 7.99 -15.53 -2.02
N GLU A 80 7.28 -16.62 -2.32
CA GLU A 80 7.73 -17.96 -1.95
C GLU A 80 8.97 -18.31 -2.81
N ASP A 81 10.10 -18.56 -2.16
CA ASP A 81 11.31 -19.16 -2.77
C ASP A 81 11.06 -20.62 -3.18
#